data_AF-A0A1M4W6M0-F1
#
_entry.id   AF-A0A1M4W6M0-F1
#
_cell.length_a   1.000
_cell.length_b   1.000
_cell.length_c   1.000
_cell.angle_alpha   90.00
_cell.angle_beta   90.00
_cell.angle_gamma   90.00
#
_symmetry.space_group_name_H-M   'P 1'
#
loop_
_entity.id
_entity.type
_entity.pdbx_description
1 polymer ?
#
loop_
_entity_poly.entity_id
_entity_poly.type
_entity_poly.pdbx_seq_one_letter_code
_entity_poly.pdbx_strand_id
1 'polypeptide(L)'
;MNKFKSLFIFIIVLTLITISFRVKYNKYLSEIKSEFNHFLYKYDNFDDELPVIVSKDENSPCKSLSSISKDKATEDVEYLFSLLKFGYSGYEFFGGDSTFIPAKENIIWSVIASEGSYICVNKFLDIIYSELKFIQDSHFNIGNYKLCNYSKYFSSRKFIFHKDNIGFYTKIYGKPFYLEKVNNEDP
;
A
#
# COMPACT_ATOMS: atom_id res chain seq x y z
N MET A 1 -17.19 52.90 26.85
CA MET A 1 -17.95 52.31 25.70
C MET A 1 -17.09 51.58 24.65
N ASN A 2 -15.75 51.68 24.64
CA ASN A 2 -14.91 51.09 23.57
C ASN A 2 -14.46 49.62 23.75
N LYS A 3 -14.45 49.08 24.98
CA LYS A 3 -13.98 47.69 25.23
C LYS A 3 -14.90 46.62 24.66
N PHE A 4 -16.22 46.85 24.66
CA PHE A 4 -17.21 45.91 24.11
C PHE A 4 -17.13 45.78 22.59
N LYS A 5 -16.89 46.88 21.85
CA LYS A 5 -16.68 46.85 20.39
C LYS A 5 -15.40 46.10 20.02
N SER A 6 -14.31 46.30 20.77
CA SER A 6 -13.04 45.63 20.53
C SER A 6 -13.12 44.11 20.77
N LEU A 7 -13.81 43.68 21.83
CA LEU A 7 -14.04 42.26 22.12
C LEU A 7 -14.91 41.58 21.04
N PHE A 8 -15.94 42.27 20.54
CA PHE A 8 -16.81 41.75 19.49
C PHE A 8 -16.08 41.58 18.15
N ILE A 9 -15.24 42.55 17.77
CA ILE A 9 -14.38 42.47 16.59
C ILE A 9 -13.38 41.31 16.72
N PHE A 10 -12.78 41.13 17.90
CA PHE A 10 -11.86 40.02 18.16
C PHE A 10 -12.54 38.65 17.99
N ILE A 11 -13.77 38.48 18.49
CA ILE A 11 -14.54 37.24 18.33
C ILE A 11 -14.88 36.97 16.86
N ILE A 12 -15.23 38.00 16.08
CA ILE A 12 -15.50 37.87 14.63
C ILE A 12 -14.23 37.45 13.88
N VAL A 13 -13.09 38.06 14.18
CA VAL A 13 -11.81 37.70 13.54
C VAL A 13 -11.40 36.27 13.90
N LEU A 14 -11.55 35.89 15.18
CA LEU A 14 -11.24 34.53 15.63
C LEU A 14 -12.14 33.48 14.96
N THR A 15 -13.44 33.77 14.82
CA THR A 15 -14.38 32.88 14.13
C THR A 15 -14.13 32.78 12.63
N LEU A 16 -13.76 33.88 11.96
CA LEU A 16 -13.34 33.86 10.55
C LEU A 16 -12.06 33.04 10.35
N ILE A 17 -11.09 33.16 11.26
CA ILE A 17 -9.85 32.37 11.23
C ILE A 17 -10.17 30.88 11.39
N THR A 18 -10.99 30.48 12.38
CA THR A 18 -11.33 29.06 12.56
C THR A 18 -12.11 28.48 11.38
N ILE A 19 -13.01 29.25 10.77
CA ILE A 19 -13.71 28.85 9.53
C ILE A 19 -12.70 28.65 8.39
N SER A 20 -11.75 29.57 8.21
CA SER A 20 -10.74 29.47 7.14
C SER A 20 -9.84 28.23 7.29
N PHE A 21 -9.41 27.91 8.52
CA PHE A 21 -8.65 26.69 8.80
C PHE A 21 -9.47 25.43 8.50
N ARG A 22 -10.75 25.41 8.90
CA ARG A 22 -11.65 24.27 8.65
C ARG A 22 -11.89 24.05 7.16
N VAL A 23 -12.08 25.12 6.39
CA VAL A 23 -12.23 25.06 4.93
C VAL A 23 -10.96 24.53 4.27
N LYS A 24 -9.78 25.02 4.67
CA LYS A 24 -8.50 24.54 4.15
C LYS A 24 -8.26 23.07 4.47
N TYR A 25 -8.56 22.64 5.70
CA TYR A 25 -8.46 21.25 6.13
C TYR A 25 -9.41 20.33 5.35
N ASN A 26 -10.66 20.74 5.16
CA ASN A 26 -11.63 19.98 4.37
C ASN A 26 -11.20 19.86 2.90
N LYS A 27 -10.64 20.92 2.32
CA LYS A 27 -10.10 20.90 0.96
C LYS A 27 -8.94 19.91 0.86
N TYR A 28 -7.97 19.99 1.77
CA TYR A 28 -6.85 19.03 1.82
C TYR A 28 -7.32 17.58 1.96
N LEU A 29 -8.29 17.32 2.84
CA LEU A 29 -8.87 15.98 2.99
C LEU A 29 -9.59 15.51 1.72
N SER A 30 -10.27 16.42 1.01
CA SER A 30 -10.92 16.08 -0.27
C SER A 30 -9.90 15.78 -1.37
N GLU A 31 -8.77 16.49 -1.40
CA GLU A 31 -7.65 16.23 -2.30
C GLU A 31 -7.03 14.85 -2.01
N ILE A 32 -6.71 14.54 -0.75
CA ILE A 32 -6.21 13.20 -0.36
C ILE A 32 -7.20 12.10 -0.74
N LYS A 33 -8.50 12.29 -0.45
CA LYS A 33 -9.52 11.30 -0.80
C LYS A 33 -9.61 11.10 -2.32
N SER A 34 -9.51 12.17 -3.09
CA SER A 34 -9.49 12.10 -4.56
C SER A 34 -8.26 11.35 -5.06
N GLU A 35 -7.09 11.62 -4.50
CA GLU A 35 -5.85 10.91 -4.83
C GLU A 35 -5.94 9.43 -4.45
N PHE A 36 -6.42 9.13 -3.25
CA PHE A 36 -6.60 7.76 -2.76
C PHE A 36 -7.58 6.96 -3.62
N ASN A 37 -8.64 7.58 -4.11
CA ASN A 37 -9.60 6.93 -5.00
C ASN A 37 -8.96 6.44 -6.31
N HIS A 38 -7.84 7.00 -6.76
CA HIS A 38 -7.11 6.50 -7.92
C HIS A 38 -6.41 5.16 -7.64
N PHE A 39 -6.18 4.81 -6.37
CA PHE A 39 -5.58 3.54 -5.95
C PHE A 39 -6.62 2.51 -5.51
N LEU A 40 -7.91 2.83 -5.58
CA LEU A 40 -8.96 1.85 -5.33
C LEU A 40 -9.27 1.12 -6.63
N TYR A 41 -9.20 -0.21 -6.57
CA TYR A 41 -9.68 -1.03 -7.67
C TYR A 41 -11.15 -0.72 -7.93
N LYS A 42 -11.49 -0.49 -9.20
CA LYS A 42 -12.84 -0.07 -9.61
C LYS A 42 -13.66 -1.30 -9.93
N TYR A 43 -14.57 -1.63 -9.01
CA TYR A 43 -15.60 -2.64 -9.26
C TYR A 43 -16.75 -2.01 -10.02
N ASP A 44 -17.11 -2.61 -11.16
CA ASP A 44 -18.41 -2.35 -11.80
C ASP A 44 -19.52 -3.10 -11.05
N ASN A 45 -19.25 -4.34 -10.67
CA ASN A 45 -20.06 -5.20 -9.82
C ASN A 45 -19.17 -6.29 -9.16
N PHE A 46 -19.79 -7.25 -8.47
CA PHE A 46 -19.09 -8.36 -7.80
C PHE A 46 -19.16 -9.69 -8.58
N ASP A 47 -19.57 -9.66 -9.85
CA ASP A 47 -19.77 -10.87 -10.65
C ASP A 47 -18.43 -11.58 -10.94
N ASP A 48 -17.33 -10.82 -10.99
CA ASP A 48 -15.98 -11.31 -11.21
C ASP A 48 -15.26 -11.72 -9.90
N GLU A 49 -15.86 -11.48 -8.72
CA GLU A 49 -15.25 -11.91 -7.47
C GLU A 49 -15.21 -13.43 -7.37
N LEU A 50 -14.08 -13.95 -6.88
CA LEU A 50 -13.95 -15.37 -6.60
C LEU A 50 -14.98 -15.78 -5.52
N PRO A 51 -15.64 -16.94 -5.67
CA PRO A 51 -16.55 -17.42 -4.64
C PRO A 51 -15.79 -17.64 -3.34
N VAL A 52 -16.45 -17.42 -2.21
CA VAL A 52 -15.86 -17.70 -0.89
C VAL A 52 -15.59 -19.20 -0.76
N ILE A 53 -14.33 -19.58 -0.88
CA ILE A 53 -13.88 -20.95 -0.62
C ILE A 53 -13.59 -21.06 0.88
N VAL A 54 -14.54 -21.60 1.64
CA VAL A 54 -14.28 -22.03 3.03
C VAL A 54 -13.45 -23.30 2.96
N SER A 55 -12.21 -23.28 3.44
CA SER A 55 -11.40 -24.50 3.54
C SER A 55 -12.13 -25.50 4.44
N LYS A 56 -12.66 -26.56 3.85
CA LYS A 56 -13.59 -27.48 4.53
C LYS A 56 -12.96 -28.36 5.62
N ASP A 57 -11.68 -28.20 5.93
CA ASP A 57 -11.02 -29.09 6.87
C ASP A 57 -9.82 -28.43 7.55
N GLU A 58 -10.05 -27.77 8.68
CA GLU A 58 -8.96 -27.34 9.59
C GLU A 58 -8.29 -28.54 10.28
N ASN A 59 -8.90 -29.73 10.23
CA ASN A 59 -8.44 -30.95 10.90
C ASN A 59 -7.75 -31.96 9.96
N SER A 60 -7.76 -31.72 8.64
CA SER A 60 -6.99 -32.51 7.70
C SER A 60 -5.55 -31.98 7.68
N PRO A 61 -4.55 -32.77 8.10
CA PRO A 61 -3.16 -32.34 7.97
C PRO A 61 -2.91 -32.10 6.49
N CYS A 62 -2.70 -30.83 6.12
CA CYS A 62 -2.38 -30.45 4.76
C CYS A 62 -1.17 -31.29 4.34
N LYS A 63 -1.38 -32.26 3.44
CA LYS A 63 -0.34 -33.21 3.05
C LYS A 63 0.78 -32.39 2.43
N SER A 64 1.96 -32.40 3.06
CA SER A 64 3.14 -31.73 2.53
C SER A 64 3.46 -32.30 1.15
N LEU A 65 3.14 -31.53 0.12
CA LEU A 65 3.40 -31.87 -1.28
C LEU A 65 4.82 -31.41 -1.61
N SER A 66 5.65 -32.32 -2.12
CA SER A 66 6.99 -31.98 -2.62
C SER A 66 6.96 -31.47 -4.07
N SER A 67 5.92 -31.83 -4.82
CA SER A 67 5.73 -31.41 -6.22
C SER A 67 4.24 -31.30 -6.56
N ILE A 68 3.96 -30.54 -7.62
CA ILE A 68 2.63 -30.30 -8.17
C ILE A 68 2.68 -30.48 -9.69
N SER A 69 1.61 -30.98 -10.32
CA SER A 69 1.54 -31.04 -11.78
C SER A 69 1.49 -29.63 -12.36
N LYS A 70 2.06 -29.42 -13.55
CA LYS A 70 2.07 -28.10 -14.18
C LYS A 70 0.68 -27.52 -14.43
N ASP A 71 -0.29 -28.37 -14.77
CA ASP A 71 -1.67 -27.94 -14.99
C ASP A 71 -2.26 -27.33 -13.71
N LYS A 72 -2.11 -28.02 -12.57
CA LYS A 72 -2.57 -27.52 -11.27
C LYS A 72 -1.80 -26.29 -10.82
N ALA A 73 -0.48 -26.24 -11.06
CA ALA A 73 0.31 -25.05 -10.77
C ALA A 73 -0.17 -23.84 -11.58
N THR A 74 -0.58 -24.04 -12.83
CA THR A 74 -1.13 -22.97 -13.68
C THR A 74 -2.51 -22.52 -13.17
N GLU A 75 -3.37 -23.47 -12.78
CA GLU A 75 -4.66 -23.16 -12.13
C GLU A 75 -4.47 -22.36 -10.83
N ASP A 76 -3.50 -22.75 -9.99
CA ASP A 76 -3.17 -22.03 -8.75
C ASP A 76 -2.69 -20.59 -9.02
N VAL A 77 -1.93 -20.38 -10.11
CA VAL A 77 -1.49 -19.03 -10.53
C VAL A 77 -2.67 -18.19 -10.98
N GLU A 78 -3.56 -18.72 -11.80
CA GLU A 78 -4.77 -17.99 -12.23
C GLU A 78 -5.66 -17.62 -11.03
N TYR A 79 -5.81 -18.54 -10.08
CA TYR A 79 -6.53 -18.29 -8.84
C TYR A 79 -5.86 -17.21 -7.99
N LEU A 80 -4.54 -17.29 -7.80
CA LEU A 80 -3.76 -16.29 -7.06
C LEU A 80 -3.95 -14.88 -7.66
N PHE A 81 -3.85 -14.74 -8.97
CA PHE A 81 -3.97 -13.42 -9.61
C PHE A 81 -5.39 -12.87 -9.59
N SER A 82 -6.39 -13.75 -9.60
CA SER A 82 -7.79 -13.35 -9.36
C SER A 82 -7.96 -12.86 -7.92
N LEU A 83 -7.39 -13.56 -6.93
CA LEU A 83 -7.39 -13.12 -5.52
C LEU A 83 -6.65 -11.80 -5.32
N LEU A 84 -5.54 -11.59 -6.03
CA LEU A 84 -4.80 -10.32 -5.98
C LEU A 84 -5.63 -9.19 -6.57
N LYS A 85 -6.24 -9.39 -7.74
CA LYS A 85 -7.04 -8.37 -8.43
C LYS A 85 -8.24 -7.93 -7.62
N PHE A 86 -8.96 -8.88 -7.01
CA PHE A 86 -10.23 -8.61 -6.33
C PHE A 86 -10.14 -8.61 -4.79
N GLY A 87 -9.02 -9.02 -4.21
CA GLY A 87 -8.88 -9.18 -2.76
C GLY A 87 -7.75 -8.38 -2.14
N TYR A 88 -6.78 -7.91 -2.94
CA TYR A 88 -5.61 -7.21 -2.41
C TYR A 88 -5.72 -5.70 -2.59
N SER A 89 -5.84 -4.96 -1.48
CA SER A 89 -5.97 -3.49 -1.49
C SER A 89 -4.75 -2.76 -2.08
N GLY A 90 -3.59 -3.43 -2.15
CA GLY A 90 -2.38 -2.87 -2.77
C GLY A 90 -2.34 -3.01 -4.30
N TYR A 91 -3.33 -3.64 -4.94
CA TYR A 91 -3.28 -3.98 -6.36
C TYR A 91 -3.00 -2.77 -7.28
N GLU A 92 -3.86 -1.77 -7.28
CA GLU A 92 -3.68 -0.53 -8.06
C GLU A 92 -2.47 0.28 -7.58
N PHE A 93 -2.20 0.27 -6.27
CA PHE A 93 -1.04 0.97 -5.70
C PHE A 93 0.29 0.45 -6.26
N PHE A 94 0.42 -0.85 -6.50
CA PHE A 94 1.59 -1.48 -7.11
C PHE A 94 1.53 -1.57 -8.65
N GLY A 95 0.62 -0.80 -9.28
CA GLY A 95 0.56 -0.61 -10.74
C GLY A 95 -0.51 -1.42 -11.47
N GLY A 96 -1.39 -2.10 -10.73
CA GLY A 96 -2.59 -2.75 -11.27
C GLY A 96 -2.31 -3.73 -12.41
N ASP A 97 -3.21 -3.81 -13.38
CA ASP A 97 -3.10 -4.72 -14.52
C ASP A 97 -1.77 -4.57 -15.27
N SER A 98 -1.21 -3.35 -15.36
CA SER A 98 0.03 -3.08 -16.08
C SER A 98 1.27 -3.75 -15.48
N THR A 99 1.25 -4.05 -14.17
CA THR A 99 2.33 -4.76 -13.48
C THR A 99 1.97 -6.24 -13.25
N PHE A 100 0.73 -6.51 -12.82
CA PHE A 100 0.34 -7.85 -12.39
C PHE A 100 0.10 -8.81 -13.58
N ILE A 101 -0.45 -8.35 -14.71
CA ILE A 101 -0.66 -9.25 -15.87
C ILE A 101 0.68 -9.79 -16.40
N PRO A 102 1.71 -8.96 -16.68
CA PRO A 102 3.02 -9.48 -17.10
C PRO A 102 3.64 -10.44 -16.09
N ALA A 103 3.54 -10.15 -14.79
CA ALA A 103 4.04 -11.05 -13.74
C ALA A 103 3.33 -12.41 -13.77
N LYS A 104 2.00 -12.43 -13.94
CA LYS A 104 1.22 -13.66 -14.09
C LYS A 104 1.72 -14.50 -15.26
N GLU A 105 1.82 -13.86 -16.42
CA GLU A 105 2.25 -14.53 -17.65
C GLU A 105 3.66 -15.11 -17.47
N ASN A 106 4.60 -14.35 -16.91
CA ASN A 106 5.97 -14.82 -16.66
C ASN A 106 6.01 -16.05 -15.73
N ILE A 107 5.18 -16.07 -14.68
CA ILE A 107 5.09 -17.23 -13.78
C ILE A 107 4.59 -18.45 -14.56
N ILE A 108 3.50 -18.31 -15.32
CA ILE A 108 2.92 -19.40 -16.12
C ILE A 108 3.95 -19.92 -17.13
N TRP A 109 4.62 -19.02 -17.87
CA TRP A 109 5.68 -19.38 -18.81
C TRP A 109 6.82 -20.15 -18.12
N SER A 110 7.26 -19.70 -16.95
CA SER A 110 8.33 -20.35 -16.17
C SER A 110 7.94 -21.74 -15.65
N VAL A 111 6.68 -21.92 -15.27
CA VAL A 111 6.12 -23.22 -14.89
C VAL A 111 6.09 -24.16 -16.09
N ILE A 112 5.56 -23.72 -17.24
CA ILE A 112 5.48 -24.52 -18.46
C ILE A 112 6.87 -24.89 -18.99
N ALA A 113 7.81 -23.95 -18.98
CA ALA A 113 9.17 -24.13 -19.50
C ALA A 113 10.07 -25.01 -18.61
N SER A 114 9.69 -25.25 -17.35
CA SER A 114 10.44 -26.17 -16.48
C SER A 114 10.48 -27.59 -17.04
N GLU A 115 11.47 -28.42 -16.72
CA GLU A 115 11.53 -29.80 -17.23
C GLU A 115 10.46 -30.71 -16.60
N GLY A 116 9.98 -31.70 -17.38
CA GLY A 116 9.01 -32.71 -16.93
C GLY A 116 7.55 -32.23 -16.86
N SER A 117 6.65 -33.06 -16.34
CA SER A 117 5.22 -32.74 -16.17
C SER A 117 4.87 -32.19 -14.79
N TYR A 118 5.83 -32.19 -13.87
CA TYR A 118 5.67 -31.76 -12.48
C TYR A 118 6.74 -30.73 -12.12
N ILE A 119 6.40 -29.79 -11.24
CA ILE A 119 7.32 -28.81 -10.67
C ILE A 119 7.46 -29.04 -9.16
N CYS A 120 8.68 -28.93 -8.66
CA CYS A 120 8.95 -28.94 -7.22
C CYS A 120 8.28 -27.72 -6.57
N VAL A 121 7.60 -27.91 -5.43
CA VAL A 121 6.86 -26.83 -4.76
C VAL A 121 7.78 -25.66 -4.38
N ASN A 122 9.00 -25.94 -3.89
CA ASN A 122 9.95 -24.87 -3.56
C ASN A 122 10.33 -24.04 -4.81
N LYS A 123 10.60 -24.72 -5.94
CA LYS A 123 10.89 -24.03 -7.20
C LYS A 123 9.69 -23.20 -7.68
N PHE A 124 8.48 -23.71 -7.51
CA PHE A 124 7.26 -22.97 -7.85
C PHE A 124 7.10 -21.72 -6.98
N LEU A 125 7.29 -21.84 -5.65
CA LEU A 125 7.29 -20.69 -4.74
C LEU A 125 8.37 -19.67 -5.08
N ASP A 126 9.57 -20.11 -5.46
CA ASP A 126 10.67 -19.22 -5.89
C ASP A 126 10.29 -18.40 -7.13
N ILE A 127 9.66 -19.03 -8.13
CA ILE A 127 9.18 -18.35 -9.34
C ILE A 127 8.14 -17.28 -8.97
N ILE A 128 7.13 -17.66 -8.17
CA ILE A 128 6.09 -16.71 -7.73
C ILE A 128 6.72 -15.56 -6.96
N TYR A 129 7.60 -15.84 -6.00
CA TYR A 129 8.28 -14.84 -5.19
C TYR A 129 9.09 -13.87 -6.04
N SER A 130 9.82 -14.37 -7.04
CA SER A 130 10.64 -13.56 -7.94
C SER A 130 9.79 -12.55 -8.71
N GLU A 131 8.72 -13.02 -9.35
CA GLU A 131 7.85 -12.18 -10.19
C GLU A 131 6.99 -11.22 -9.37
N LEU A 132 6.67 -11.53 -8.11
CA LEU A 132 5.89 -10.65 -7.22
C LEU A 132 6.73 -9.76 -6.31
N LYS A 133 8.07 -9.75 -6.45
CA LYS A 133 8.98 -8.98 -5.57
C LYS A 133 8.76 -7.46 -5.64
N PHE A 134 8.10 -6.95 -6.67
CA PHE A 134 7.72 -5.55 -6.77
C PHE A 134 6.72 -5.13 -5.66
N ILE A 135 5.99 -6.08 -5.07
CA ILE A 135 5.11 -5.84 -3.94
C ILE A 135 5.95 -5.60 -2.68
N GLN A 136 6.12 -4.35 -2.27
CA GLN A 136 6.87 -3.98 -1.08
C GLN A 136 5.93 -3.81 0.13
N ASP A 137 5.24 -4.90 0.51
CA ASP A 137 4.28 -4.94 1.62
C ASP A 137 4.71 -5.94 2.70
N SER A 138 4.88 -5.47 3.94
CA SER A 138 5.36 -6.28 5.06
C SER A 138 4.34 -7.29 5.58
N HIS A 139 3.06 -7.11 5.24
CA HIS A 139 1.99 -8.04 5.61
C HIS A 139 1.82 -9.16 4.58
N PHE A 140 2.32 -8.94 3.36
CA PHE A 140 2.17 -9.89 2.26
C PHE A 140 3.27 -10.96 2.32
N ASN A 141 2.85 -12.22 2.47
CA ASN A 141 3.74 -13.38 2.49
C ASN A 141 3.29 -14.43 1.49
N ILE A 142 4.24 -15.11 0.86
CA ILE A 142 4.00 -16.26 -0.03
C ILE A 142 4.78 -17.45 0.52
N GLY A 143 4.08 -18.43 1.09
CA GLY A 143 4.73 -19.48 1.86
C GLY A 143 5.58 -18.87 2.98
N ASN A 144 6.89 -19.11 2.96
CA ASN A 144 7.85 -18.57 3.93
C ASN A 144 8.56 -17.29 3.46
N TYR A 145 8.20 -16.75 2.29
CA TYR A 145 8.83 -15.56 1.72
C TYR A 145 8.10 -14.28 2.17
N LYS A 146 8.88 -13.30 2.64
CA LYS A 146 8.46 -11.91 2.87
C LYS A 146 8.82 -11.09 1.64
N LEU A 147 7.84 -10.39 1.03
CA LEU A 147 8.10 -9.59 -0.17
C LEU A 147 8.70 -8.21 0.14
N CYS A 148 8.43 -7.68 1.33
CA CYS A 148 9.00 -6.40 1.77
C CYS A 148 10.47 -6.55 2.16
N ASN A 149 11.32 -5.67 1.62
CA ASN A 149 12.67 -5.47 2.12
C ASN A 149 12.63 -5.04 3.59
N TYR A 150 13.53 -5.59 4.40
CA TYR A 150 13.59 -5.22 5.80
C TYR A 150 13.99 -3.75 5.94
N SER A 151 13.10 -2.97 6.53
CA SER A 151 13.38 -1.61 6.97
C SER A 151 12.95 -1.44 8.42
N LYS A 152 13.65 -0.59 9.16
CA LYS A 152 13.31 -0.27 10.54
C LYS A 152 12.93 1.19 10.62
N TYR A 153 11.67 1.46 10.97
CA TYR A 153 11.25 2.81 11.28
C TYR A 153 11.99 3.29 12.53
N PHE A 154 12.75 4.36 12.39
CA PHE A 154 13.37 5.06 13.50
C PHE A 154 12.78 6.47 13.57
N SER A 155 12.28 6.84 14.73
CA SER A 155 11.85 8.22 14.99
C SER A 155 12.48 8.73 16.27
N SER A 156 12.83 10.00 16.25
CA SER A 156 13.25 10.74 17.44
C SER A 156 12.30 11.90 17.64
N ARG A 157 11.81 12.06 18.87
CA ARG A 157 11.02 13.24 19.25
C ARG A 157 11.91 14.45 19.59
N LYS A 158 13.23 14.35 19.39
CA LYS A 158 14.18 15.45 19.65
C LYS A 158 13.87 16.68 18.81
N PHE A 159 13.46 16.48 17.55
CA PHE A 159 13.03 17.54 16.66
C PHE A 159 11.70 17.15 16.04
N ILE A 160 10.71 18.04 16.16
CA ILE A 160 9.42 17.93 15.48
C ILE A 160 9.44 18.97 14.37
N PHE A 161 9.28 18.51 13.13
CA PHE A 161 9.21 19.40 11.98
C PHE A 161 7.76 19.73 11.64
N HIS A 162 7.54 20.98 11.25
CA HIS A 162 6.29 21.52 10.72
C HIS A 162 6.58 22.07 9.32
N LYS A 163 5.55 22.21 8.48
CA LYS A 163 5.67 22.82 7.15
C LYS A 163 4.92 24.14 7.11
N ASP A 164 5.55 25.17 6.58
CA ASP A 164 4.91 26.44 6.25
C ASP A 164 5.17 26.82 4.77
N ASN A 165 5.00 28.09 4.43
CA ASN A 165 5.16 28.60 3.07
C ASN A 165 6.63 28.69 2.61
N ILE A 166 7.59 28.67 3.54
CA ILE A 166 9.03 28.73 3.27
C ILE A 166 9.61 27.33 3.17
N GLY A 167 9.18 26.40 4.04
CA GLY A 167 9.59 25.02 3.99
C GLY A 167 9.30 24.24 5.27
N PHE A 168 10.03 23.14 5.44
CA PHE A 168 10.01 22.39 6.70
C PHE A 168 10.88 23.09 7.74
N TYR A 169 10.40 23.22 8.99
CA TYR A 169 11.13 23.84 10.08
C TYR A 169 10.89 23.16 11.42
N THR A 170 11.86 23.26 12.32
CA THR A 170 11.75 22.87 13.74
C THR A 170 11.94 24.10 14.64
N LYS A 171 11.59 23.98 15.92
CA LYS A 171 11.81 25.06 16.90
C LYS A 171 12.88 24.66 17.90
N ILE A 172 13.96 25.44 17.97
CA ILE A 172 15.02 25.27 18.95
C ILE A 172 15.02 26.53 19.83
N TYR A 173 14.78 26.36 21.13
CA TYR A 173 14.61 27.48 22.08
C TYR A 173 13.59 28.53 21.63
N GLY A 174 12.49 28.07 21.02
CA GLY A 174 11.40 28.94 20.54
C GLY A 174 11.66 29.63 19.20
N LYS A 175 12.86 29.52 18.61
CA LYS A 175 13.20 30.09 17.31
C LYS A 175 13.03 29.06 16.18
N PRO A 176 12.50 29.45 15.01
CA PRO A 176 12.39 28.56 13.86
C PRO A 176 13.76 28.31 13.22
N PHE A 177 14.04 27.06 12.89
CA PHE A 177 15.18 26.62 12.08
C PHE A 177 14.64 25.78 10.93
N TYR A 178 14.89 26.22 9.70
CA TYR A 178 14.42 25.55 8.49
C TYR A 178 15.35 24.40 8.13
N LEU A 179 14.75 23.30 7.70
CA LEU A 179 15.45 22.14 7.16
C LEU A 179 15.98 22.50 5.78
N GLU A 180 17.30 22.41 5.61
CA GLU A 180 17.93 22.71 4.33
C GLU A 180 17.90 21.48 3.41
N LYS A 181 18.36 20.31 3.90
CA LYS A 181 18.48 19.07 3.12
C LYS A 181 18.30 17.84 4.00
N VAL A 182 17.87 16.74 3.39
CA VAL A 182 17.89 15.38 3.97
C VAL A 182 18.77 14.51 3.09
N ASN A 183 19.87 13.96 3.63
CA ASN A 183 20.80 13.12 2.89
C ASN A 183 21.33 13.76 1.57
N ASN A 184 21.57 15.08 1.59
CA ASN A 184 21.97 15.90 0.43
C ASN A 184 20.88 16.12 -0.64
N GLU A 185 19.66 15.66 -0.39
CA GLU A 185 18.50 15.88 -1.24
C GLU A 185 17.56 16.93 -0.63
N ASP A 186 16.69 17.50 -1.48
CA ASP A 186 15.67 18.45 -1.03
C ASP A 186 14.67 17.76 -0.09
N PRO A 187 14.28 18.41 1.02
CA PRO A 187 13.44 17.83 2.07
C PRO A 187 11.95 17.71 1.72
#